data_AF-J9QBN1-F1
#
_entry.id   AF-J9QBN1-F1
#
_cell.length_a   1.000
_cell.length_b   1.000
_cell.length_c   1.000
_cell.angle_alpha   90.00
_cell.angle_beta   90.00
_cell.angle_gamma   90.00
#
_symmetry.space_group_name_H-M   'P 1'
#
loop_
_entity.id
_entity.type
_entity.pdbx_description
1 polymer ?
#
loop_
_entity_poly.entity_id
_entity_poly.type
_entity_poly.pdbx_seq_one_letter_code
_entity_poly.pdbx_strand_id
1 'polypeptide(L)'
;MAQSQFSLLWNAHKKNICHGLSSLQQNGEFVDMTIAADGHLVKVHQVIIALASPYIKELISSAQCPHPVIFLNKISYTTLCALLEYVYTGEVLVSIENLNELLEAGKELHIKGLEDMKISESMSTNQQVTYNETEMDCNMESLDEEISYFEVTSAKDNDVDDPKYTINDNIIVEVEGPNILSTTSINEEQYDDEQDEEEHRSHEIKGLTDKIDSKNGTEPSNLGVMQFTVSNQGSLQMILNRYVYYLKHTNRNNTRQWRCVDYLNSVKCPAHVFTKDDVVVQRISAHVHPFHDKRILKKVKAGAVFSAIHEAEQQRKNKREKNANSD
;
A
#
# COMPACT_ATOMS: atom_id res chain seq x y z
N MET A 1 2.11 -3.02 51.46
CA MET A 1 2.78 -3.89 50.46
C MET A 1 2.90 -3.08 49.19
N ALA A 2 4.12 -2.71 48.77
CA ALA A 2 4.30 -2.01 47.50
C ALA A 2 3.96 -2.99 46.36
N GLN A 3 3.07 -2.58 45.46
CA GLN A 3 2.72 -3.38 44.28
C GLN A 3 3.82 -3.22 43.23
N SER A 4 4.36 -4.34 42.75
CA SER A 4 5.30 -4.36 41.64
C SER A 4 4.60 -3.93 40.35
N GLN A 5 5.24 -3.05 39.56
CA GLN A 5 4.79 -2.64 38.24
C GLN A 5 5.69 -3.26 37.17
N PHE A 6 5.10 -3.62 36.02
CA PHE A 6 5.82 -4.15 34.87
C PHE A 6 5.59 -3.24 33.65
N SER A 7 6.64 -3.03 32.84
CA SER A 7 6.55 -2.33 31.56
C SER A 7 6.72 -3.36 30.44
N LEU A 8 5.84 -3.32 29.44
CA LEU A 8 5.86 -4.22 28.28
C LEU A 8 6.12 -3.41 27.02
N LEU A 9 7.06 -3.87 26.20
CA LEU A 9 7.39 -3.24 24.92
C LEU A 9 7.06 -4.20 23.78
N TRP A 10 6.25 -3.72 22.82
CA TRP A 10 6.02 -4.45 21.57
C TRP A 10 6.83 -3.81 20.43
N ASN A 11 8.03 -4.34 20.22
CA ASN A 11 8.99 -3.82 19.23
C ASN A 11 8.41 -3.70 17.81
N ALA A 12 7.52 -4.62 17.42
CA ALA A 12 6.91 -4.63 16.09
C ALA A 12 5.59 -3.82 15.99
N HIS A 13 5.13 -3.18 17.07
CA HIS A 13 3.82 -2.49 17.11
C HIS A 13 3.66 -1.47 15.99
N LYS A 14 4.61 -0.53 15.84
CA LYS A 14 4.54 0.53 14.82
C LYS A 14 4.41 -0.05 13.41
N LYS A 15 5.26 -1.02 13.07
CA LYS A 15 5.25 -1.68 11.75
C LYS A 15 3.95 -2.44 11.50
N ASN A 16 3.44 -3.15 12.51
CA ASN A 16 2.19 -3.89 12.40
C ASN A 16 1.00 -2.95 12.19
N ILE A 17 0.93 -1.83 12.91
CA ILE A 17 -0.12 -0.82 12.73
C ILE A 17 -0.08 -0.22 11.33
N CYS A 18 1.09 0.24 10.86
CA CYS A 18 1.22 0.81 9.51
C CYS A 18 0.81 -0.19 8.42
N HIS A 19 1.28 -1.44 8.53
CA HIS A 19 0.94 -2.49 7.57
C HIS A 19 -0.55 -2.87 7.61
N GLY A 20 -1.12 -2.96 8.82
CA GLY A 20 -2.55 -3.21 9.02
C GLY A 20 -3.41 -2.13 8.38
N LEU A 21 -3.13 -0.85 8.66
CA LEU A 21 -3.87 0.28 8.08
C LEU A 21 -3.77 0.35 6.56
N SER A 22 -2.59 0.09 6.00
CA SER A 22 -2.43 -0.02 4.54
C SER A 22 -3.27 -1.16 3.97
N SER A 23 -3.29 -2.32 4.62
CA SER A 23 -4.08 -3.47 4.19
C SER A 23 -5.58 -3.19 4.23
N LEU A 24 -6.08 -2.57 5.31
CA LEU A 24 -7.48 -2.16 5.44
C LEU A 24 -7.88 -1.21 4.30
N GLN A 25 -7.03 -0.22 3.98
CA GLN A 25 -7.31 0.73 2.90
C GLN A 25 -7.38 0.01 1.55
N GLN A 26 -6.43 -0.88 1.30
CA GLN A 26 -6.35 -1.65 0.07
C GLN A 26 -7.55 -2.58 -0.13
N ASN A 27 -8.12 -3.10 0.96
CA ASN A 27 -9.33 -3.92 0.95
C ASN A 27 -10.62 -3.08 0.95
N GLY A 28 -10.53 -1.77 1.20
CA GLY A 28 -11.69 -0.88 1.32
C GLY A 28 -12.49 -1.11 2.61
N GLU A 29 -11.83 -1.63 3.65
CA GLU A 29 -12.41 -1.86 4.97
C GLU A 29 -12.33 -0.58 5.81
N PHE A 30 -13.39 -0.24 6.55
CA PHE A 30 -13.47 0.94 7.43
C PHE A 30 -13.17 2.30 6.77
N VAL A 31 -13.22 2.37 5.44
CA VAL A 31 -13.09 3.62 4.69
C VAL A 31 -14.34 4.47 4.82
N ASP A 32 -14.15 5.75 5.11
CA ASP A 32 -15.18 6.74 5.46
C ASP A 32 -15.03 8.06 4.68
N MET A 33 -14.13 8.08 3.69
CA MET A 33 -13.91 9.22 2.79
C MET A 33 -13.54 8.74 1.38
N THR A 34 -13.80 9.57 0.38
CA THR A 34 -13.33 9.37 -0.99
C THR A 34 -12.57 10.58 -1.51
N ILE A 35 -11.43 10.32 -2.16
CA ILE A 35 -10.66 11.34 -2.88
C ILE A 35 -10.77 11.03 -4.37
N ALA A 36 -11.14 12.05 -5.14
CA ALA A 36 -11.35 11.97 -6.57
C ALA A 36 -10.26 12.74 -7.31
N ALA A 37 -9.60 12.10 -8.28
CA ALA A 37 -8.61 12.74 -9.14
C ALA A 37 -8.68 12.13 -10.54
N ASP A 38 -8.59 12.96 -11.58
CA ASP A 38 -8.56 12.53 -12.99
C ASP A 38 -9.68 11.53 -13.35
N GLY A 39 -10.90 11.79 -12.88
CA GLY A 39 -12.07 10.92 -13.10
C GLY A 39 -12.09 9.61 -12.29
N HIS A 40 -11.08 9.35 -11.46
CA HIS A 40 -10.99 8.17 -10.61
C HIS A 40 -11.38 8.49 -9.17
N LEU A 41 -12.00 7.52 -8.49
CA LEU A 41 -12.42 7.61 -7.09
C LEU A 41 -11.62 6.63 -6.24
N VAL A 42 -10.98 7.12 -5.18
CA VAL A 42 -10.20 6.28 -4.25
C VAL A 42 -10.76 6.40 -2.85
N LYS A 43 -11.13 5.25 -2.25
CA LYS A 43 -11.64 5.18 -0.88
C LYS A 43 -10.49 5.18 0.12
N VAL A 44 -10.63 5.97 1.18
CA VAL A 44 -9.59 6.22 2.18
C VAL A 44 -10.20 6.39 3.58
N HIS A 45 -9.37 6.23 4.60
CA HIS A 45 -9.71 6.56 5.98
C HIS A 45 -9.43 8.04 6.25
N GLN A 46 -10.46 8.76 6.67
CA GLN A 46 -10.44 10.16 7.05
C GLN A 46 -9.34 10.46 8.06
N VAL A 47 -9.21 9.62 9.09
CA VAL A 47 -8.23 9.83 10.17
C VAL A 47 -6.79 9.83 9.66
N ILE A 48 -6.47 8.95 8.71
CA ILE A 48 -5.12 8.83 8.16
C ILE A 48 -4.80 10.04 7.28
N ILE A 49 -5.75 10.46 6.44
CA ILE A 49 -5.60 11.66 5.61
C ILE A 49 -5.46 12.91 6.48
N ALA A 50 -6.26 13.05 7.54
CA ALA A 50 -6.21 14.19 8.45
C ALA A 50 -4.90 14.27 9.26
N LEU A 51 -4.27 13.13 9.55
CA LEU A 51 -2.95 13.11 10.21
C LEU A 51 -1.84 13.58 9.27
N ALA A 52 -1.94 13.21 7.99
CA ALA A 52 -0.96 13.53 6.95
C ALA A 52 -1.12 14.95 6.39
N SER A 53 -2.34 15.46 6.27
CA SER A 53 -2.66 16.78 5.72
C SER A 53 -3.45 17.63 6.73
N PRO A 54 -2.82 18.64 7.34
CA PRO A 54 -3.53 19.64 8.15
C PRO A 54 -4.60 20.39 7.35
N TYR A 55 -4.34 20.67 6.07
CA TYR A 55 -5.28 21.34 5.17
C TYR A 55 -6.58 20.54 4.98
N ILE A 56 -6.46 19.24 4.65
CA ILE A 56 -7.64 18.39 4.48
C ILE A 56 -8.35 18.20 5.83
N LYS A 57 -7.61 18.11 6.94
CA LYS A 57 -8.19 18.05 8.29
C LYS A 57 -9.07 19.27 8.59
N GLU A 58 -8.63 20.48 8.26
CA GLU A 58 -9.44 21.68 8.44
C GLU A 58 -10.66 21.69 7.53
N LEU A 59 -10.48 21.32 6.25
CA LEU A 59 -11.56 21.26 5.26
C LEU A 59 -12.71 20.35 5.73
N ILE A 60 -12.40 19.12 6.14
CA ILE A 60 -13.41 18.14 6.57
C ILE A 60 -14.02 18.48 7.95
N SER A 61 -13.28 19.19 8.80
CA SER A 61 -13.79 19.67 10.09
C SER A 61 -14.76 20.84 9.91
N SER A 62 -14.56 21.66 8.88
CA SER A 62 -15.42 22.81 8.57
C SER A 62 -16.79 22.41 8.01
N ALA A 63 -16.88 21.25 7.36
CA ALA A 63 -18.09 20.77 6.69
C ALA A 63 -18.34 19.29 7.02
N GLN A 64 -19.02 19.05 8.15
CA GLN A 64 -19.42 17.70 8.54
C GLN A 64 -20.41 17.11 7.54
N CYS A 65 -20.03 15.97 6.97
CA CYS A 65 -20.89 15.14 6.15
C CYS A 65 -20.57 13.65 6.41
N PRO A 66 -21.53 12.73 6.18
CA PRO A 66 -21.35 11.32 6.52
C PRO A 66 -20.20 10.63 5.78
N HIS A 67 -19.93 11.04 4.53
CA HIS A 67 -18.86 10.48 3.69
C HIS A 67 -18.33 11.57 2.76
N PRO A 68 -17.29 12.33 3.17
CA PRO A 68 -16.75 13.42 2.36
C PRO A 68 -16.16 12.91 1.04
N VAL A 69 -16.45 13.62 -0.05
CA VAL A 69 -15.82 13.39 -1.36
C VAL A 69 -15.02 14.63 -1.75
N ILE A 70 -13.70 14.51 -1.77
CA ILE A 70 -12.79 15.61 -2.09
C ILE A 70 -12.33 15.49 -3.53
N PHE A 71 -12.63 16.50 -4.36
CA PHE A 71 -12.18 16.56 -5.74
C PHE A 71 -10.86 17.32 -5.84
N LEU A 72 -9.82 16.62 -6.28
CA LEU A 72 -8.49 17.17 -6.53
C LEU A 72 -8.37 17.54 -8.00
N ASN A 73 -8.26 18.84 -8.26
CA ASN A 73 -8.03 19.34 -9.61
C ASN A 73 -6.53 19.29 -9.93
N LYS A 74 -6.19 19.05 -11.20
CA LYS A 74 -4.80 19.03 -11.72
C LYS A 74 -3.85 18.00 -11.10
N ILE A 75 -4.34 17.06 -10.30
CA ILE A 75 -3.57 15.92 -9.81
C ILE A 75 -3.94 14.72 -10.66
N SER A 76 -2.97 14.07 -11.29
CA SER A 76 -3.23 12.84 -12.05
C SER A 76 -3.58 11.69 -11.10
N TYR A 77 -4.32 10.70 -11.62
CA TYR A 77 -4.63 9.50 -10.85
C TYR A 77 -3.36 8.80 -10.33
N THR A 78 -2.32 8.71 -11.17
CA THR A 78 -1.01 8.15 -10.80
C THR A 78 -0.39 8.87 -9.61
N THR A 79 -0.43 10.20 -9.60
CA THR A 79 0.10 11.02 -8.50
C THR A 79 -0.74 10.84 -7.23
N LEU A 80 -2.07 10.76 -7.34
CA LEU A 80 -2.93 10.45 -6.20
C LEU A 80 -2.57 9.07 -5.59
N CYS A 81 -2.39 8.04 -6.42
CA CYS A 81 -1.97 6.72 -5.94
C CYS A 81 -0.64 6.78 -5.18
N ALA A 82 0.34 7.52 -5.73
CA ALA A 82 1.66 7.69 -5.11
C ALA A 82 1.57 8.45 -3.78
N LEU A 83 0.77 9.52 -3.70
CA LEU A 83 0.50 10.24 -2.45
C LEU A 83 -0.12 9.32 -1.40
N LEU A 84 -1.13 8.55 -1.77
CA LEU A 84 -1.78 7.64 -0.82
C LEU A 84 -0.84 6.52 -0.38
N GLU A 85 -0.03 5.98 -1.27
CA GLU A 85 1.00 4.99 -0.91
C GLU A 85 1.98 5.58 0.12
N TYR A 86 2.46 6.81 -0.11
CA TYR A 86 3.30 7.54 0.84
C TYR A 86 2.60 7.76 2.18
N VAL A 87 1.34 8.21 2.17
CA VAL A 87 0.56 8.48 3.40
C VAL A 87 0.34 7.23 4.24
N TYR A 88 0.08 6.07 3.61
CA TYR A 88 -0.22 4.83 4.34
C TYR A 88 1.02 4.03 4.75
N THR A 89 2.12 4.15 4.02
CA THR A 89 3.31 3.31 4.24
C THR A 89 4.53 4.11 4.72
N GLY A 90 4.50 5.43 4.58
CA GLY A 90 5.62 6.34 4.88
C GLY A 90 6.66 6.43 3.76
N GLU A 91 6.49 5.68 2.67
CA GLU A 91 7.45 5.59 1.57
C GLU A 91 6.75 5.31 0.24
N VAL A 92 7.29 5.83 -0.85
CA VAL A 92 6.72 5.66 -2.19
C VAL A 92 7.85 5.53 -3.21
N LEU A 93 7.62 4.70 -4.23
CA LEU A 93 8.54 4.53 -5.34
C LEU A 93 8.01 5.27 -6.56
N VAL A 94 8.77 6.24 -7.06
CA VAL A 94 8.33 7.16 -8.12
C VAL A 94 9.45 7.30 -9.16
N SER A 95 9.08 7.46 -10.43
CA SER A 95 10.05 7.85 -11.47
C SER A 95 10.48 9.31 -11.30
N ILE A 96 11.65 9.66 -11.81
CA ILE A 96 12.16 11.03 -11.80
C ILE A 96 11.20 11.98 -12.54
N GLU A 97 10.59 11.50 -13.61
CA GLU A 97 9.62 12.24 -14.44
C GLU A 97 8.39 12.65 -13.63
N ASN A 98 7.87 11.77 -12.77
CA ASN A 98 6.68 12.01 -11.97
C ASN A 98 6.98 12.61 -10.59
N LEU A 99 8.27 12.74 -10.22
CA LEU A 99 8.67 13.24 -8.92
C LEU A 99 8.24 14.69 -8.70
N ASN A 100 8.42 15.56 -9.71
CA ASN A 100 8.01 16.97 -9.61
C ASN A 100 6.51 17.10 -9.37
N GLU A 101 5.70 16.37 -10.13
CA GLU A 101 4.24 16.37 -9.99
C GLU A 101 3.82 15.92 -8.58
N LEU A 102 4.48 14.88 -8.04
CA LEU A 102 4.23 14.41 -6.68
C LEU A 102 4.55 15.46 -5.62
N LEU A 103 5.68 16.16 -5.75
CA LEU A 103 6.10 17.18 -4.78
C LEU A 103 5.20 18.42 -4.84
N GLU A 104 4.81 18.85 -6.04
CA GLU A 104 3.86 19.94 -6.22
C GLU A 104 2.50 19.61 -5.58
N ALA A 105 1.99 18.40 -5.83
CA ALA A 105 0.74 17.92 -5.22
C ALA A 105 0.87 17.79 -3.69
N GLY A 106 2.01 17.29 -3.19
CA GLY A 106 2.30 17.20 -1.76
C GLY A 106 2.30 18.58 -1.08
N LYS A 107 2.82 19.60 -1.77
CA LYS A 107 2.80 20.98 -1.29
C LYS A 107 1.40 21.61 -1.32
N GLU A 108 0.65 21.44 -2.40
CA GLU A 108 -0.71 21.98 -2.52
C GLU A 108 -1.67 21.39 -1.49
N LEU A 109 -1.49 20.10 -1.17
CA LEU A 109 -2.29 19.40 -0.17
C LEU A 109 -1.72 19.48 1.25
N HIS A 110 -0.63 20.22 1.47
CA HIS A 110 0.05 20.32 2.77
C HIS A 110 0.34 18.95 3.40
N ILE A 111 0.88 18.02 2.59
CA ILE A 111 1.24 16.68 3.04
C ILE A 111 2.57 16.76 3.78
N LYS A 112 2.54 16.43 5.08
CA LYS A 112 3.73 16.41 5.93
C LYS A 112 4.83 15.55 5.32
N GLY A 113 6.06 16.07 5.33
CA GLY A 113 7.23 15.40 4.79
C GLY A 113 7.42 15.55 3.27
N LEU A 114 6.38 15.97 2.53
CA LEU A 114 6.50 16.31 1.10
C LEU A 114 6.46 17.82 0.85
N GLU A 115 5.71 18.58 1.63
CA GLU A 115 5.50 20.02 1.40
C GLU A 115 6.79 20.87 1.44
N ASP A 116 7.77 20.46 2.24
CA ASP A 116 9.05 21.14 2.42
C ASP A 116 10.19 20.54 1.57
N MET A 117 9.90 19.48 0.82
CA MET A 117 10.93 18.74 0.09
C MET A 117 11.39 19.53 -1.14
N LYS A 118 12.69 19.84 -1.20
CA LYS A 118 13.33 20.52 -2.34
C LYS A 118 14.24 19.55 -3.08
N ILE A 119 14.06 19.44 -4.40
CA ILE A 119 15.00 18.70 -5.23
C ILE A 119 16.26 19.57 -5.39
N SER A 120 17.42 19.09 -4.96
CA SER A 120 18.69 19.71 -5.31
C SER A 120 18.90 19.58 -6.81
N GLU A 121 19.17 20.69 -7.51
CA GLU A 121 19.33 20.79 -8.98
C GLU A 121 20.43 19.90 -9.61
N SER A 122 21.12 19.05 -8.83
CA SER A 122 22.17 18.15 -9.30
C SER A 122 21.70 16.90 -10.06
N MET A 123 20.39 16.66 -10.20
CA MET A 123 19.84 15.47 -10.88
C MET A 123 19.53 15.68 -12.38
N SER A 124 19.86 16.84 -12.93
CA SER A 124 19.61 17.18 -14.34
C SER A 124 20.90 17.21 -15.18
N THR A 125 21.71 16.14 -15.21
CA THR A 125 22.62 15.92 -16.35
C THR A 125 22.99 14.45 -16.52
N ASN A 126 22.75 13.93 -17.73
CA ASN A 126 23.37 12.71 -18.25
C ASN A 126 24.90 12.78 -18.07
N GLN A 127 25.47 12.04 -17.12
CA GLN A 127 26.88 11.67 -17.16
C GLN A 127 27.04 10.17 -16.93
N GLN A 128 27.60 9.52 -17.95
CA GLN A 128 28.08 8.16 -17.94
C GLN A 128 29.12 8.02 -16.82
N VAL A 129 28.86 7.14 -15.86
CA VAL A 129 29.84 6.80 -14.81
C VAL A 129 30.52 5.49 -15.19
N THR A 130 31.79 5.61 -15.55
CA THR A 130 32.76 4.51 -15.66
C THR A 130 33.04 3.98 -14.25
N TYR A 131 32.82 2.68 -14.03
CA TYR A 131 33.14 2.02 -12.77
C TYR A 131 34.64 1.74 -12.67
N ASN A 132 35.30 2.31 -11.66
CA ASN A 132 36.54 1.73 -11.14
C ASN A 132 36.23 1.10 -9.77
N GLU A 133 36.45 -0.20 -9.71
CA GLU A 133 36.41 -1.01 -8.49
C GLU A 133 37.53 -0.57 -7.55
N THR A 134 37.19 -0.22 -6.32
CA THR A 134 38.11 -0.41 -5.18
C THR A 134 37.28 -0.74 -3.96
N GLU A 135 37.55 -1.91 -3.41
CA GLU A 135 36.99 -2.46 -2.19
C GLU A 135 37.26 -1.53 -1.01
N MET A 136 36.25 -1.23 -0.20
CA MET A 136 36.42 -0.61 1.11
C MET A 136 35.34 -1.16 2.05
N ASP A 137 35.83 -1.94 3.01
CA ASP A 137 35.11 -2.55 4.11
C ASP A 137 34.44 -1.47 4.99
N CYS A 138 33.16 -1.60 5.33
CA CYS A 138 32.52 -0.73 6.31
C CYS A 138 31.76 -1.54 7.36
N ASN A 139 32.45 -1.70 8.49
CA ASN A 139 31.91 -2.04 9.80
C ASN A 139 30.68 -1.18 10.12
N MET A 140 29.59 -1.83 10.51
CA MET A 140 28.37 -1.19 10.99
C MET A 140 28.50 -0.98 12.50
N GLU A 141 28.84 0.23 12.92
CA GLU A 141 28.57 0.70 14.28
C GLU A 141 27.41 1.70 14.25
N SER A 142 26.46 1.44 15.14
CA SER A 142 25.23 2.18 15.38
C SER A 142 25.52 3.59 15.89
N LEU A 143 24.82 4.58 15.34
CA LEU A 143 24.57 5.83 16.05
C LEU A 143 23.11 6.21 15.89
N ASP A 144 22.40 6.12 17.02
CA ASP A 144 21.22 6.91 17.33
C ASP A 144 21.62 8.39 17.34
N GLU A 145 20.84 9.27 16.72
CA GLU A 145 20.83 10.68 17.09
C GLU A 145 19.47 11.34 16.80
N GLU A 146 18.81 11.64 17.92
CA GLU A 146 18.09 12.87 18.25
C GLU A 146 16.92 13.36 17.36
N ILE A 147 15.70 12.99 17.80
CA ILE A 147 14.50 13.79 17.55
C ILE A 147 14.51 14.94 18.56
N SER A 148 14.63 16.18 18.07
CA SER A 148 14.49 17.38 18.90
C SER A 148 13.06 17.49 19.43
N TYR A 149 12.94 17.54 20.75
CA TYR A 149 11.68 17.81 21.44
C TYR A 149 11.50 19.32 21.57
N PHE A 150 10.37 19.83 21.07
CA PHE A 150 9.98 21.23 21.23
C PHE A 150 9.31 21.41 22.60
N GLU A 151 9.91 22.21 23.48
CA GLU A 151 9.36 22.52 24.81
C GLU A 151 8.15 23.47 24.70
N VAL A 152 7.03 23.05 25.28
CA VAL A 152 5.90 23.95 25.56
C VAL A 152 6.05 24.48 26.98
N THR A 153 6.16 25.80 27.08
CA THR A 153 6.17 26.57 28.31
C THR A 153 4.79 26.57 28.98
N SER A 154 4.77 26.45 30.31
CA SER A 154 3.75 27.08 31.17
C SER A 154 4.24 27.18 32.62
N ALA A 155 3.80 28.26 33.26
CA ALA A 155 4.42 28.90 34.42
C ALA A 155 3.94 28.37 35.80
N LYS A 156 4.85 28.48 36.77
CA LYS A 156 4.71 28.79 38.22
C LYS A 156 3.62 28.09 39.06
N ASP A 157 4.03 27.30 40.06
CA ASP A 157 4.02 27.72 41.49
C ASP A 157 4.60 26.65 42.45
N ASN A 158 5.46 27.13 43.35
CA ASN A 158 5.88 26.76 44.73
C ASN A 158 5.86 25.32 45.29
N ASP A 159 7.07 24.91 45.75
CA ASP A 159 7.48 24.17 46.97
C ASP A 159 6.48 23.26 47.71
N VAL A 160 6.83 21.95 47.86
CA VAL A 160 6.89 21.17 49.13
C VAL A 160 7.81 19.93 48.95
N ASP A 161 8.56 19.60 50.00
CA ASP A 161 9.60 18.58 50.20
C ASP A 161 9.30 17.08 49.95
N ASP A 162 10.42 16.35 49.71
CA ASP A 162 10.76 14.96 50.12
C ASP A 162 10.40 13.74 49.21
N PRO A 163 11.07 12.57 49.29
CA PRO A 163 12.50 12.24 49.44
C PRO A 163 13.04 11.33 48.31
N LYS A 164 14.38 11.16 48.27
CA LYS A 164 15.14 10.19 47.45
C LYS A 164 14.67 8.75 47.67
N TYR A 165 14.47 8.00 46.58
CA TYR A 165 14.57 6.53 46.59
C TYR A 165 15.46 6.00 45.46
N THR A 166 16.26 5.03 45.89
CA THR A 166 17.35 4.34 45.23
C THR A 166 16.89 3.42 44.10
N ILE A 167 17.70 3.35 43.06
CA ILE A 167 17.59 2.45 41.91
C ILE A 167 17.69 1.00 42.40
N ASN A 168 16.66 0.19 42.12
CA ASN A 168 16.74 -1.27 42.20
C ASN A 168 16.35 -1.85 40.84
N ASP A 169 17.10 -2.88 40.47
CA ASP A 169 17.13 -3.57 39.18
C ASP A 169 15.76 -4.00 38.65
N ASN A 170 15.38 -3.48 37.46
CA ASN A 170 14.22 -3.96 36.72
C ASN A 170 14.64 -5.11 35.78
N ILE A 171 13.99 -6.26 35.97
CA ILE A 171 14.08 -7.41 35.07
C ILE A 171 13.26 -7.10 33.81
N ILE A 172 13.92 -7.07 32.65
CA ILE A 172 13.28 -7.01 31.33
C ILE A 172 12.81 -8.43 30.99
N VAL A 173 11.49 -8.61 30.83
CA VAL A 173 10.92 -9.87 30.33
C VAL A 173 10.61 -9.68 28.86
N GLU A 174 11.45 -10.23 27.99
CA GLU A 174 11.13 -10.37 26.56
C GLU A 174 10.05 -11.44 26.40
N VAL A 175 8.86 -11.02 25.99
CA VAL A 175 7.78 -11.94 25.64
C VAL A 175 7.80 -12.11 24.13
N GLU A 176 8.23 -13.29 23.66
CA GLU A 176 8.03 -13.69 22.28
C GLU A 176 6.52 -13.69 21.99
N GLY A 177 6.09 -12.84 21.06
CA GLY A 177 4.69 -12.74 20.66
C GLY A 177 4.18 -14.08 20.09
N PRO A 178 2.85 -14.31 20.13
CA PRO A 178 2.30 -15.59 19.71
C PRO A 178 2.62 -15.88 18.24
N ASN A 179 3.19 -17.07 18.00
CA ASN A 179 3.28 -17.66 16.67
C ASN A 179 1.87 -17.74 16.07
N ILE A 180 1.73 -17.24 14.85
CA ILE A 180 0.47 -17.18 14.11
C ILE A 180 -0.04 -18.62 13.95
N LEU A 181 -1.12 -18.93 14.67
CA LEU A 181 -1.80 -20.20 14.57
C LEU A 181 -2.47 -20.28 13.19
N SER A 182 -2.08 -21.31 12.45
CA SER A 182 -2.73 -21.74 11.22
C SER A 182 -4.18 -22.11 11.52
N THR A 183 -5.13 -21.49 10.83
CA THR A 183 -6.50 -22.01 10.77
C THR A 183 -6.49 -23.23 9.86
N THR A 184 -6.37 -24.40 10.47
CA THR A 184 -6.59 -25.68 9.81
C THR A 184 -8.08 -25.82 9.49
N SER A 185 -8.37 -26.12 8.24
CA SER A 185 -9.66 -26.62 7.77
C SER A 185 -10.08 -27.84 8.58
N ILE A 186 -11.36 -27.90 8.97
CA ILE A 186 -12.04 -29.14 9.35
C ILE A 186 -13.13 -29.40 8.31
N ASN A 187 -13.29 -30.69 8.01
CA ASN A 187 -13.81 -31.32 6.81
C ASN A 187 -15.29 -31.11 6.49
N GLU A 188 -15.58 -31.32 5.20
CA GLU A 188 -16.85 -31.74 4.62
C GLU A 188 -17.42 -32.98 5.31
N GLU A 189 -18.72 -32.99 5.62
CA GLU A 189 -19.58 -34.18 5.57
C GLU A 189 -20.96 -33.82 4.98
N GLN A 190 -21.59 -34.85 4.41
CA GLN A 190 -22.61 -34.91 3.35
C GLN A 190 -24.07 -34.65 3.76
N TYR A 191 -24.86 -34.23 2.74
CA TYR A 191 -26.30 -34.40 2.45
C TYR A 191 -27.34 -34.55 3.58
N ASP A 192 -28.40 -33.74 3.53
CA ASP A 192 -29.74 -34.24 3.18
C ASP A 192 -30.66 -33.15 2.58
N ASP A 193 -31.52 -33.65 1.70
CA ASP A 193 -32.49 -33.00 0.82
C ASP A 193 -33.81 -32.74 1.56
N GLU A 194 -34.44 -31.58 1.40
CA GLU A 194 -35.91 -31.45 1.51
C GLU A 194 -36.38 -30.10 0.93
N GLN A 195 -37.37 -30.21 0.05
CA GLN A 195 -38.09 -29.15 -0.65
C GLN A 195 -39.01 -28.40 0.32
N ASP A 196 -39.27 -27.11 0.06
CA ASP A 196 -40.65 -26.63 -0.08
C ASP A 196 -40.71 -25.21 -0.66
N GLU A 197 -41.69 -25.05 -1.55
CA GLU A 197 -42.15 -23.82 -2.21
C GLU A 197 -42.97 -22.95 -1.25
N GLU A 198 -42.94 -21.62 -1.38
CA GLU A 198 -44.16 -20.83 -1.59
C GLU A 198 -43.89 -19.33 -1.83
N GLU A 199 -44.73 -18.77 -2.68
CA GLU A 199 -44.80 -17.39 -3.16
C GLU A 199 -45.38 -16.42 -2.11
N HIS A 200 -44.99 -15.13 -2.18
CA HIS A 200 -45.99 -14.07 -2.05
C HIS A 200 -45.57 -12.74 -2.74
N ARG A 201 -46.30 -12.42 -3.82
CA ARG A 201 -46.60 -11.08 -4.37
C ARG A 201 -47.15 -10.16 -3.25
N SER A 202 -47.12 -8.82 -3.26
CA SER A 202 -46.95 -7.76 -4.28
C SER A 202 -46.98 -6.41 -3.55
N HIS A 203 -46.46 -5.31 -4.12
CA HIS A 203 -47.26 -4.12 -4.41
C HIS A 203 -46.52 -3.11 -5.30
N GLU A 204 -47.23 -2.66 -6.32
CA GLU A 204 -46.86 -1.73 -7.39
C GLU A 204 -46.73 -0.27 -6.91
N ILE A 205 -45.82 0.50 -7.52
CA ILE A 205 -46.15 1.82 -8.07
C ILE A 205 -45.52 1.94 -9.48
N LYS A 206 -46.38 2.14 -10.48
CA LYS A 206 -46.03 2.40 -11.88
C LYS A 206 -45.79 3.90 -12.11
N GLY A 207 -44.80 4.18 -12.96
CA GLY A 207 -44.93 5.21 -14.01
C GLY A 207 -44.09 6.47 -13.85
N LEU A 208 -42.93 6.53 -14.53
CA LEU A 208 -42.81 7.37 -15.73
C LEU A 208 -41.59 6.94 -16.55
N THR A 209 -41.83 6.72 -17.84
CA THR A 209 -40.84 6.42 -18.87
C THR A 209 -40.19 7.71 -19.35
N ASP A 210 -38.87 7.73 -19.51
CA ASP A 210 -38.25 8.29 -20.72
C ASP A 210 -36.88 7.65 -20.99
N LYS A 211 -36.66 7.36 -22.26
CA LYS A 211 -35.53 6.62 -22.84
C LYS A 211 -34.27 7.47 -22.82
N ILE A 212 -33.18 7.00 -22.21
CA ILE A 212 -31.81 7.42 -22.57
C ILE A 212 -30.87 6.20 -22.57
N ASP A 213 -30.07 6.16 -23.63
CA ASP A 213 -29.21 5.11 -24.14
C ASP A 213 -28.16 4.51 -23.19
N SER A 214 -27.80 3.26 -23.52
CA SER A 214 -26.65 2.53 -23.02
C SER A 214 -25.36 3.34 -23.01
N LYS A 215 -24.65 3.36 -21.87
CA LYS A 215 -23.19 3.46 -21.79
C LYS A 215 -22.68 3.05 -20.41
N ASN A 216 -21.80 2.04 -20.44
CA ASN A 216 -20.91 1.50 -19.41
C ASN A 216 -20.74 2.33 -18.12
N GLY A 217 -21.28 1.80 -17.02
CA GLY A 217 -20.84 2.14 -15.67
C GLY A 217 -20.00 0.98 -15.13
N THR A 218 -18.67 1.11 -15.18
CA THR A 218 -17.78 0.31 -14.34
C THR A 218 -17.19 1.27 -13.33
N GLU A 219 -17.67 1.22 -12.10
CA GLU A 219 -16.97 1.81 -10.96
C GLU A 219 -15.58 1.16 -10.84
N PRO A 220 -14.47 1.92 -10.86
CA PRO A 220 -13.18 1.35 -10.52
C PRO A 220 -13.01 1.44 -9.00
N SER A 221 -13.33 0.35 -8.32
CA SER A 221 -12.90 0.13 -6.95
C SER A 221 -11.38 -0.02 -6.89
N ASN A 222 -10.73 0.87 -6.12
CA ASN A 222 -9.41 0.72 -5.50
C ASN A 222 -8.25 0.31 -6.43
N LEU A 223 -7.36 1.23 -6.81
CA LEU A 223 -6.08 0.80 -7.39
C LEU A 223 -4.92 1.76 -7.20
N GLY A 224 -3.75 1.20 -6.89
CA GLY A 224 -2.46 1.79 -7.22
C GLY A 224 -2.10 1.32 -8.63
N VAL A 225 -1.56 2.19 -9.47
CA VAL A 225 -1.31 1.93 -10.89
C VAL A 225 -0.68 0.55 -11.11
N MET A 226 -1.38 -0.34 -11.83
CA MET A 226 -0.86 -1.66 -12.17
C MET A 226 0.20 -1.54 -13.26
N GLN A 227 1.33 -2.19 -13.05
CA GLN A 227 2.43 -2.28 -14.01
C GLN A 227 2.78 -3.75 -14.26
N PHE A 228 3.46 -4.02 -15.37
CA PHE A 228 3.79 -5.38 -15.81
C PHE A 228 5.27 -5.53 -16.14
N THR A 229 5.80 -6.73 -15.94
CA THR A 229 7.19 -7.07 -16.29
C THR A 229 7.30 -8.56 -16.62
N VAL A 230 8.47 -8.99 -17.07
CA VAL A 230 8.77 -10.40 -17.39
C VAL A 230 9.99 -10.85 -16.60
N SER A 231 9.92 -12.06 -16.04
CA SER A 231 11.03 -12.67 -15.31
C SER A 231 12.21 -12.99 -16.24
N ASN A 232 13.35 -13.33 -15.65
CA ASN A 232 14.52 -13.74 -16.45
C ASN A 232 14.24 -15.02 -17.25
N GLN A 233 13.39 -15.89 -16.72
CA GLN A 233 12.94 -17.15 -17.33
C GLN A 233 11.71 -16.98 -18.25
N GLY A 234 11.21 -15.75 -18.46
CA GLY A 234 10.09 -15.51 -19.38
C GLY A 234 8.70 -15.69 -18.75
N SER A 235 8.58 -15.69 -17.43
CA SER A 235 7.28 -15.72 -16.74
C SER A 235 6.70 -14.32 -16.64
N LEU A 236 5.41 -14.16 -16.92
CA LEU A 236 4.71 -12.88 -16.79
C LEU A 236 4.57 -12.50 -15.31
N GLN A 237 4.84 -11.23 -15.00
CA GLN A 237 4.78 -10.68 -13.65
C GLN A 237 3.99 -9.38 -13.65
N MET A 238 3.27 -9.14 -12.56
CA MET A 238 2.60 -7.88 -12.26
C MET A 238 3.31 -7.19 -11.11
N ILE A 239 3.44 -5.87 -11.19
CA ILE A 239 3.89 -5.00 -10.11
C ILE A 239 2.67 -4.21 -9.64
N LEU A 240 2.40 -4.29 -8.35
CA LEU A 240 1.27 -3.61 -7.71
C LEU A 240 1.64 -3.27 -6.27
N ASN A 241 1.50 -1.99 -5.88
CA ASN A 241 1.83 -1.46 -4.55
C ASN A 241 3.22 -1.91 -4.07
N ARG A 242 4.25 -1.71 -4.92
CA ARG A 242 5.65 -2.11 -4.68
C ARG A 242 5.89 -3.61 -4.41
N TYR A 243 4.87 -4.44 -4.58
CA TYR A 243 4.98 -5.89 -4.60
C TYR A 243 4.99 -6.41 -6.03
N VAL A 244 5.49 -7.63 -6.18
CA VAL A 244 5.65 -8.31 -7.47
C VAL A 244 4.93 -9.63 -7.34
N TYR A 245 4.19 -9.99 -8.38
CA TYR A 245 3.38 -11.19 -8.41
C TYR A 245 3.66 -11.97 -9.69
N TYR A 246 3.74 -13.29 -9.61
CA TYR A 246 3.73 -14.17 -10.78
C TYR A 246 2.29 -14.43 -11.22
N LEU A 247 2.07 -14.44 -12.53
CA LEU A 247 0.82 -14.97 -13.08
C LEU A 247 0.75 -16.48 -12.83
N LYS A 248 -0.26 -16.94 -12.09
CA LYS A 248 -0.51 -18.36 -11.83
C LYS A 248 -1.32 -18.98 -12.96
N HIS A 249 -2.46 -18.39 -13.30
CA HIS A 249 -3.29 -18.79 -14.44
C HIS A 249 -4.20 -17.66 -14.91
N THR A 250 -4.71 -17.80 -16.13
CA THR A 250 -5.71 -16.93 -16.73
C THR A 250 -6.92 -17.77 -17.10
N ASN A 251 -8.10 -17.34 -16.66
CA ASN A 251 -9.37 -17.98 -16.98
C ASN A 251 -9.95 -17.47 -18.30
N ARG A 252 -10.94 -18.18 -18.85
CA ARG A 252 -11.62 -17.84 -20.11
C ARG A 252 -12.31 -16.46 -20.11
N ASN A 253 -12.64 -15.95 -18.93
CA ASN A 253 -13.31 -14.66 -18.74
C ASN A 253 -12.34 -13.50 -18.50
N ASN A 254 -11.07 -13.65 -18.93
CA ASN A 254 -9.97 -12.70 -18.67
C ASN A 254 -9.68 -12.43 -17.18
N THR A 255 -10.19 -13.25 -16.26
CA THR A 255 -9.75 -13.18 -14.86
C THR A 255 -8.38 -13.82 -14.71
N ARG A 256 -7.47 -13.17 -14.00
CA ARG A 256 -6.10 -13.61 -13.79
C ARG A 256 -5.84 -13.74 -12.31
N GLN A 257 -5.27 -14.87 -11.90
CA GLN A 257 -4.79 -15.05 -10.53
C GLN A 257 -3.29 -14.78 -10.48
N TRP A 258 -2.90 -13.85 -9.62
CA TRP A 258 -1.53 -13.43 -9.37
C TRP A 258 -1.13 -13.85 -7.96
N ARG A 259 0.06 -14.43 -7.80
CA ARG A 259 0.59 -14.82 -6.49
C ARG A 259 1.89 -14.11 -6.21
N CYS A 260 2.09 -13.63 -4.98
CA CYS A 260 3.34 -12.97 -4.60
C CYS A 260 4.56 -13.82 -5.02
N VAL A 261 5.59 -13.18 -5.56
CA VAL A 261 6.82 -13.87 -5.99
C VAL A 261 7.55 -14.63 -4.88
N ASP A 262 7.33 -14.27 -3.62
CA ASP A 262 8.00 -14.85 -2.46
C ASP A 262 7.15 -15.90 -1.73
N TYR A 263 6.15 -16.47 -2.42
CA TYR A 263 5.27 -17.52 -1.88
C TYR A 263 5.96 -18.87 -1.59
N LEU A 264 7.10 -19.16 -2.25
CA LEU A 264 7.92 -20.36 -2.01
C LEU A 264 9.19 -20.08 -1.20
N ASN A 265 9.47 -18.82 -0.89
CA ASN A 265 10.64 -18.47 -0.08
C ASN A 265 10.43 -18.91 1.37
N SER A 266 11.47 -18.79 2.19
CA SER A 266 11.42 -19.07 3.63
C SER A 266 10.27 -18.35 4.35
N VAL A 267 9.89 -17.17 3.86
CA VAL A 267 8.80 -16.34 4.39
C VAL A 267 7.40 -16.85 4.03
N LYS A 268 7.26 -17.70 3.01
CA LYS A 268 5.99 -18.31 2.55
C LYS A 268 4.83 -17.30 2.44
N CYS A 269 5.01 -16.26 1.64
CA CYS A 269 4.01 -15.19 1.53
C CYS A 269 2.61 -15.72 1.09
N PRO A 270 1.52 -15.41 1.83
CA PRO A 270 0.17 -15.86 1.50
C PRO A 270 -0.54 -15.00 0.44
N ALA A 271 0.00 -13.81 0.13
CA ALA A 271 -0.68 -12.79 -0.67
C ALA A 271 -0.93 -13.22 -2.12
N HIS A 272 -2.16 -12.97 -2.57
CA HIS A 272 -2.57 -13.16 -3.95
C HIS A 272 -3.63 -12.15 -4.38
N VAL A 273 -3.68 -11.88 -5.68
CA VAL A 273 -4.50 -10.83 -6.27
C VAL A 273 -5.24 -11.41 -7.48
N PHE A 274 -6.51 -11.08 -7.62
CA PHE A 274 -7.32 -11.39 -8.78
C PHE A 274 -7.56 -10.12 -9.58
N THR A 275 -7.23 -10.15 -10.86
CA THR A 275 -7.58 -9.07 -11.79
C THR A 275 -8.58 -9.58 -12.80
N LYS A 276 -9.41 -8.68 -13.33
CA LYS A 276 -10.23 -8.91 -14.52
C LYS A 276 -9.88 -7.80 -15.50
N ASP A 277 -9.38 -8.18 -16.66
CA ASP A 277 -8.80 -7.26 -17.62
C ASP A 277 -7.69 -6.42 -16.95
N ASP A 278 -7.84 -5.09 -16.90
CA ASP A 278 -6.89 -4.14 -16.31
C ASP A 278 -7.39 -3.55 -14.97
N VAL A 279 -8.22 -4.30 -14.23
CA VAL A 279 -8.72 -3.88 -12.90
C VAL A 279 -8.48 -4.98 -11.87
N VAL A 280 -8.05 -4.63 -10.65
CA VAL A 280 -8.05 -5.59 -9.52
C VAL A 280 -9.47 -5.77 -9.02
N VAL A 281 -9.93 -7.01 -9.05
CA VAL A 281 -11.23 -7.41 -8.53
C VAL A 281 -11.14 -7.76 -7.05
N GLN A 282 -10.04 -8.40 -6.64
CA GLN A 282 -9.89 -8.88 -5.28
C GLN A 282 -8.43 -8.98 -4.87
N ARG A 283 -8.12 -8.62 -3.62
CA ARG A 283 -6.84 -8.89 -2.96
C ARG A 283 -7.11 -9.81 -1.78
N ILE A 284 -6.25 -10.79 -1.58
CA ILE A 284 -6.40 -11.76 -0.49
C ILE A 284 -5.07 -11.91 0.23
N SER A 285 -5.15 -11.78 1.55
CA SER A 285 -4.05 -11.81 2.52
C SER A 285 -3.05 -10.66 2.37
N ALA A 286 -2.57 -10.18 3.52
CA ALA A 286 -1.54 -9.16 3.57
C ALA A 286 -0.14 -9.77 3.33
N HIS A 287 0.81 -8.94 2.90
CA HIS A 287 2.20 -9.35 2.71
C HIS A 287 2.95 -9.40 4.04
N VAL A 288 3.57 -10.55 4.34
CA VAL A 288 4.36 -10.74 5.57
C VAL A 288 5.87 -10.50 5.37
N HIS A 289 6.24 -9.70 4.37
CA HIS A 289 7.63 -9.37 4.04
C HIS A 289 7.75 -7.91 3.55
N PRO A 290 8.98 -7.35 3.55
CA PRO A 290 9.25 -6.03 2.98
C PRO A 290 8.89 -5.94 1.49
N PHE A 291 8.76 -4.71 0.98
CA PHE A 291 8.50 -4.44 -0.44
C PHE A 291 9.64 -4.95 -1.35
N HIS A 292 9.32 -5.11 -2.64
CA HIS A 292 10.25 -5.64 -3.62
C HIS A 292 11.03 -4.55 -4.38
N ASP A 293 11.25 -3.37 -3.79
CA ASP A 293 11.81 -2.20 -4.50
C ASP A 293 13.14 -2.51 -5.19
N LYS A 294 14.04 -3.28 -4.54
CA LYS A 294 15.32 -3.69 -5.14
C LYS A 294 15.11 -4.47 -6.46
N ARG A 295 14.10 -5.34 -6.52
CA ARG A 295 13.77 -6.12 -7.72
C ARG A 295 13.11 -5.24 -8.77
N ILE A 296 12.21 -4.35 -8.36
CA ILE A 296 11.49 -3.42 -9.24
C ILE A 296 12.47 -2.44 -9.88
N LEU A 297 13.33 -1.79 -9.10
CA LEU A 297 14.35 -0.86 -9.58
C LEU A 297 15.30 -1.51 -10.60
N LYS A 298 15.67 -2.78 -10.41
CA LYS A 298 16.48 -3.52 -11.39
C LYS A 298 15.75 -3.69 -12.73
N LYS A 299 14.43 -3.87 -12.71
CA LYS A 299 13.59 -3.96 -13.93
C LYS A 299 13.39 -2.61 -14.59
N VAL A 300 13.18 -1.55 -13.80
CA VAL A 300 13.07 -0.17 -14.30
C VAL A 300 14.37 0.25 -14.99
N LYS A 301 15.53 0.04 -14.36
CA LYS A 301 16.84 0.34 -14.96
C LYS A 301 17.11 -0.44 -16.26
N ALA A 302 16.50 -1.61 -16.41
CA ALA A 302 16.61 -2.43 -17.61
C ALA A 302 15.58 -2.06 -18.69
N GLY A 303 14.71 -1.05 -18.47
CA GLY A 303 13.63 -0.70 -19.40
C GLY A 303 12.61 -1.83 -19.59
N ALA A 304 12.41 -2.67 -18.58
CA ALA A 304 11.60 -3.89 -18.66
C ALA A 304 10.32 -3.82 -17.80
N VAL A 305 9.79 -2.61 -17.58
CA VAL A 305 8.52 -2.37 -16.89
C VAL A 305 7.57 -1.68 -17.87
N PHE A 306 6.33 -2.17 -17.93
CA PHE A 306 5.33 -1.81 -18.91
C PHE A 306 4.05 -1.35 -18.21
N SER A 307 3.36 -0.37 -18.78
CA SER A 307 2.07 0.09 -18.28
C SER A 307 0.93 -0.84 -18.68
N ALA A 308 1.09 -1.58 -19.79
CA ALA A 308 0.07 -2.49 -20.30
C ALA A 308 0.55 -3.94 -20.37
N ILE A 309 -0.35 -4.88 -20.10
CA ILE A 309 -0.03 -6.31 -20.04
C ILE A 309 0.40 -6.88 -21.41
N HIS A 310 -0.19 -6.38 -22.51
CA HIS A 310 0.10 -6.86 -23.85
C HIS A 310 1.54 -6.55 -24.29
N GLU A 311 2.12 -5.44 -23.83
CA GLU A 311 3.52 -5.09 -24.06
C GLU A 311 4.46 -6.10 -23.39
N ALA A 312 4.17 -6.45 -22.13
CA ALA A 312 4.92 -7.48 -21.40
C ALA A 312 4.75 -8.87 -22.04
N GLU A 313 3.57 -9.21 -22.55
CA GLU A 313 3.35 -10.47 -23.29
C GLU A 313 4.14 -10.54 -24.59
N GLN A 314 4.27 -9.43 -25.32
CA GLN A 314 5.09 -9.37 -26.54
C GLN A 314 6.56 -9.58 -26.21
N GLN A 315 7.07 -8.94 -25.14
CA GLN A 315 8.45 -9.16 -24.69
C GLN A 315 8.69 -10.64 -24.31
N ARG A 316 7.71 -11.29 -23.67
CA ARG A 316 7.76 -12.71 -23.33
C ARG A 316 7.85 -13.60 -24.58
N LYS A 317 7.08 -13.32 -25.63
CA LYS A 317 7.13 -14.06 -26.90
C LYS A 317 8.50 -13.93 -27.56
N ASN A 318 8.99 -12.70 -27.71
CA ASN A 318 10.31 -12.41 -28.29
C ASN A 318 11.44 -13.15 -27.55
N LYS A 319 11.35 -13.27 -26.23
CA LYS A 319 12.36 -13.97 -25.41
C LYS A 319 12.32 -15.48 -25.60
N ARG A 320 11.13 -16.06 -25.77
CA ARG A 320 10.97 -17.50 -26.08
C ARG A 320 11.53 -17.83 -27.46
N GLU A 321 11.26 -16.99 -28.45
CA GLU A 321 11.77 -17.16 -29.82
C GLU A 321 13.30 -17.03 -29.87
N LYS A 322 13.89 -16.07 -29.15
CA LYS A 322 15.34 -15.94 -29.05
C LYS A 322 16.01 -17.16 -28.41
N ASN A 323 15.44 -17.69 -27.34
CA ASN A 323 15.97 -18.88 -26.69
C ASN A 323 15.85 -20.13 -27.57
N ALA A 324 14.79 -20.23 -28.38
CA ALA A 324 14.58 -21.35 -29.31
C ALA A 324 15.52 -21.31 -30.54
N ASN A 325 16.03 -20.13 -30.91
CA ASN A 325 16.96 -19.95 -32.04
C ASN A 325 18.44 -19.98 -31.64
N SER A 326 18.74 -20.13 -30.35
CA SER A 326 20.11 -20.19 -29.80
C SER A 326 20.57 -21.61 -29.40
N ASP A 327 19.69 -22.61 -29.55
CA ASP A 327 19.96 -24.04 -29.39
C ASP A 327 20.14 -24.72 -30.76
#